data_AF-A0A529MDB2-F1
#
_entry.id   AF-A0A529MDB2-F1
#
_cell.length_a   1.000
_cell.length_b   1.000
_cell.length_c   1.000
_cell.angle_alpha   90.00
_cell.angle_beta   90.00
_cell.angle_gamma   90.00
#
_symmetry.space_group_name_H-M   'P 1'
#
loop_
_entity.id
_entity.type
_entity.pdbx_description
1 polymer ?
#
loop_
_entity_poly.entity_id
_entity_poly.type
_entity_poly.pdbx_seq_one_letter_code
_entity_poly.pdbx_strand_id
1 'polypeptide(L)' 'ALHIANNTPYGLSAGVWSASIDTCMSVARSVRSGTVWVNTFMEGYPELPFGGYKQSGLGRELGKRAVEDYTE' A
#
# COMPACT_ATOMS: atom_id res chain seq x y z
N ALA A 1 17.96 1.65 1.55
CA ALA A 1 16.73 2.22 0.98
C ALA A 1 15.49 1.92 1.83
N LEU A 2 15.19 0.65 2.12
CA LEU A 2 13.98 0.28 2.87
C LEU A 2 13.83 0.99 4.24
N HIS A 3 14.92 1.06 5.01
CA HIS A 3 14.92 1.77 6.29
C HIS A 3 14.50 3.24 6.13
N ILE A 4 15.02 3.92 5.11
CA ILE A 4 14.68 5.32 4.80
C ILE A 4 13.19 5.43 4.40
N ALA A 5 12.71 4.55 3.51
CA ALA A 5 11.31 4.54 3.08
C ALA A 5 10.33 4.32 4.25
N ASN A 6 10.72 3.52 5.24
CA ASN A 6 9.90 3.25 6.42
C ASN A 6 10.07 4.31 7.53
N ASN A 7 11.09 5.15 7.48
CA ASN A 7 11.40 6.18 8.48
C ASN A 7 10.60 7.46 8.26
N THR A 8 9.28 7.31 8.25
CA THR A 8 8.29 8.39 8.15
C THR A 8 7.11 8.06 9.08
N PRO A 9 6.43 9.06 9.68
CA PRO A 9 5.20 8.82 10.43
C PRO A 9 4.03 8.38 9.53
N TYR A 10 4.17 8.50 8.21
CA TYR A 10 3.15 8.16 7.22
C TYR A 10 3.39 6.78 6.59
N GLY A 11 2.39 6.29 5.87
CA GLY A 11 2.41 5.00 5.19
C GLY A 11 1.18 4.77 4.32
N LEU A 12 0.77 5.77 3.53
CA LEU A 12 -0.38 5.60 2.64
C LEU A 12 -0.05 4.64 1.50
N SER A 13 1.06 4.92 0.83
CA SER A 13 1.35 4.41 -0.49
C SER A 13 2.86 4.35 -0.74
N ALA A 14 3.32 3.38 -1.53
CA ALA A 14 4.72 3.27 -1.95
C ALA A 14 4.81 2.72 -3.38
N GLY A 15 5.92 2.98 -4.06
CA GLY A 15 6.19 2.40 -5.38
C GLY A 15 7.59 1.79 -5.43
N VAL A 16 7.74 0.69 -6.16
CA VAL A 16 9.02 0.04 -6.44
C VAL A 16 9.18 -0.16 -7.95
N TRP A 17 10.33 0.25 -8.47
CA TRP A 17 10.70 0.03 -9.87
C TRP A 17 11.94 -0.85 -9.92
N SER A 18 11.79 -2.02 -10.53
CA SER A 18 12.89 -2.95 -10.78
C SER A 18 12.50 -3.93 -11.87
N ALA A 19 13.50 -4.40 -12.62
CA ALA A 19 13.33 -5.53 -13.54
C ALA A 19 13.36 -6.89 -12.80
N SER A 20 13.87 -6.93 -11.56
CA SER A 20 13.90 -8.15 -10.75
C SER A 20 12.61 -8.31 -9.96
N ILE A 21 11.89 -9.40 -10.22
CA ILE A 21 10.68 -9.75 -9.48
C ILE A 21 10.97 -10.00 -8.00
N ASP A 22 12.10 -10.62 -7.67
CA ASP A 22 12.50 -10.88 -6.28
C ASP A 22 12.71 -9.58 -5.51
N THR A 23 13.32 -8.58 -6.15
CA THR A 23 13.48 -7.24 -5.56
C THR A 23 12.12 -6.59 -5.36
N CYS A 24 11.25 -6.58 -6.38
CA CYS A 24 9.92 -5.99 -6.27
C CYS A 24 9.10 -6.61 -5.15
N MET A 25 9.05 -7.94 -5.07
CA MET A 25 8.29 -8.66 -4.06
C MET A 25 8.88 -8.50 -2.65
N SER A 26 10.22 -8.52 -2.53
CA SER A 26 10.89 -8.32 -1.24
C SER A 26 10.64 -6.91 -0.69
N VAL A 27 10.74 -5.88 -1.55
CA VAL A 27 10.47 -4.50 -1.16
C VAL A 27 8.99 -4.29 -0.86
N ALA A 28 8.09 -4.79 -1.71
CA ALA A 28 6.65 -4.61 -1.54
C ALA A 28 6.11 -5.22 -0.24
N ARG A 29 6.66 -6.36 0.20
CA ARG A 29 6.31 -6.98 1.48
C ARG A 29 6.90 -6.28 2.69
N SER A 30 8.01 -5.54 2.51
CA SER A 30 8.77 -4.97 3.62
C SER A 30 8.49 -3.50 3.87
N VAL A 31 7.97 -2.77 2.87
CA VAL A 31 7.59 -1.36 3.01
C VAL A 31 6.28 -1.26 3.79
N ARG A 32 6.24 -0.36 4.79
CA ARG A 32 5.10 -0.16 5.68
C ARG A 32 4.13 0.87 5.09
N SER A 33 3.51 0.49 3.98
CA SER A 33 2.50 1.29 3.27
C SER A 33 1.23 0.49 3.00
N GLY A 34 0.12 1.22 2.85
CA GLY A 34 -1.20 0.69 2.53
C GLY A 34 -1.27 -0.06 1.21
N THR A 35 -0.80 0.62 0.17
CA THR A 35 -0.72 0.11 -1.19
C THR A 35 0.72 0.23 -1.69
N VAL A 36 1.19 -0.81 -2.38
CA VAL A 36 2.50 -0.78 -3.03
C VAL A 36 2.34 -1.06 -4.51
N TRP A 37 2.74 -0.12 -5.35
CA TRP A 37 2.76 -0.30 -6.80
C TRP A 37 4.11 -0.81 -7.28
N VAL A 38 4.08 -1.77 -8.20
CA VAL A 38 5.27 -2.37 -8.80
C VAL A 38 5.30 -1.95 -10.27
N ASN A 39 6.32 -1.20 -10.68
CA ASN A 39 6.50 -0.72 -12.05
C ASN A 39 5.32 0.09 -12.62
N THR A 40 4.47 0.65 -11.76
CA THR A 40 3.35 1.56 -12.06
C THR A 40 3.15 2.50 -10.87
N PHE A 41 2.26 3.49 -10.98
CA PHE A 41 1.89 4.35 -9.86
C PHE A 41 0.49 4.93 -10.03
N MET A 42 -0.29 4.97 -8.95
CA MET A 42 -1.70 5.43 -8.93
C MET A 42 -2.63 4.67 -9.88
N GLU A 43 -2.22 3.50 -10.35
CA GLU A 43 -3.07 2.55 -11.04
C GLU A 43 -3.86 1.72 -10.02
N GLY A 44 -5.13 1.45 -10.30
CA GLY A 44 -6.00 0.70 -9.42
C GLY A 44 -7.43 0.63 -9.92
N TYR A 45 -8.24 -0.20 -9.26
CA TYR A 45 -9.64 -0.44 -9.59
C TYR A 45 -10.51 -0.35 -8.33
N PRO A 46 -11.82 -0.04 -8.46
CA PRO A 46 -12.71 0.14 -7.31
C PRO A 46 -12.82 -1.08 -6.38
N GLU A 47 -12.53 -2.28 -6.87
CA GLU A 47 -12.55 -3.52 -6.10
C GLU A 47 -11.31 -3.72 -5.21
N LEU A 48 -10.23 -2.97 -5.43
CA LEU A 48 -8.99 -3.08 -4.66
C LEU A 48 -9.06 -2.22 -3.40
N PRO A 49 -8.85 -2.78 -2.19
CA PRO A 49 -8.89 -1.99 -0.98
C PRO A 49 -7.73 -0.98 -0.93
N PHE A 50 -8.04 0.24 -0.50
CA PHE A 50 -7.09 1.33 -0.36
C PHE A 50 -7.15 1.92 1.06
N GLY A 51 -6.00 2.15 1.66
CA GLY A 51 -5.94 2.81 2.97
C GLY A 51 -4.58 2.65 3.61
N GLY A 52 -4.21 3.61 4.45
CA GLY A 52 -2.83 3.77 4.91
C GLY A 52 -2.44 2.94 6.13
N TYR A 53 -1.17 3.09 6.49
CA TYR A 53 -0.56 2.67 7.74
C TYR A 53 -0.20 3.91 8.57
N LYS A 54 -0.02 3.72 9.89
CA LYS A 54 0.44 4.76 10.82
C LYS A 54 -0.49 5.98 10.79
N GLN A 55 0.06 7.19 10.66
CA GLN A 55 -0.73 8.43 10.63
C GLN A 55 -1.44 8.66 9.28
N SER A 56 -1.30 7.77 8.30
CA SER A 56 -2.03 7.85 7.03
C SER A 56 -3.45 7.28 7.10
N GLY A 57 -3.92 6.89 8.28
CA GLY A 57 -5.32 6.52 8.52
C GLY A 57 -5.49 5.14 9.15
N LEU A 58 -6.73 4.86 9.52
CA LEU A 58 -7.21 3.59 10.06
C LEU A 58 -8.33 3.08 9.14
N GLY A 59 -8.46 1.76 9.02
CA GLY A 59 -9.43 1.15 8.13
C GLY A 59 -8.96 1.03 6.67
N ARG A 60 -9.88 0.62 5.80
CA ARG A 60 -9.66 0.47 4.35
C ARG A 60 -10.94 0.87 3.62
N GLU A 61 -10.79 1.79 2.67
CA GLU A 61 -11.82 2.14 1.71
C GLU A 61 -11.71 1.26 0.46
N LEU A 62 -12.72 1.35 -0.41
CA LEU A 62 -12.87 0.54 -1.62
C LEU A 62 -12.94 -0.98 -1.35
N GLY A 63 -13.23 -1.71 -2.42
CA GLY A 63 -13.37 -3.16 -2.39
C GLY A 63 -14.42 -3.65 -1.39
N LYS A 64 -14.35 -4.95 -1.11
CA LYS A 64 -15.27 -5.59 -0.15
C LYS A 64 -15.09 -5.03 1.27
N ARG A 65 -13.87 -4.64 1.64
CA ARG A 65 -13.56 -4.23 3.01
C ARG A 65 -14.29 -2.95 3.41
N ALA A 66 -14.47 -2.02 2.47
CA ALA A 66 -15.26 -0.83 2.75
C ALA A 66 -16.72 -1.17 3.11
N VAL A 67 -17.35 -2.11 2.41
CA VAL A 67 -18.74 -2.51 2.68
C VAL A 67 -18.91 -3.06 4.11
N GLU A 68 -17.90 -3.81 4.58
CA GLU A 68 -17.89 -4.36 5.94
C GLU A 68 -17.87 -3.25 7.01
N ASP A 69 -17.25 -2.10 6.74
CA ASP A 69 -17.21 -0.96 7.66
C ASP A 69 -18.58 -0.23 7.76
N TYR A 70 -19.51 -0.48 6.83
CA TYR A 70 -20.87 0.10 6.82
C TYR A 70 -22.00 -0.91 7.13
N THR A 71 -21.66 -2.12 7.61
CA THR A 71 -22.63 -3.19 7.89
C THR A 71 -22.53 -3.63 9.36
N GLU A 72 -23.67 -4.01 9.97
CA GLU A 72 -23.77 -4.56 11.34
C GLU A 72 -23.87 -6.09 11.38
#